data_AF-A0A964A8Q2-F1
#
_entry.id   AF-A0A964A8Q2-F1
#
_cell.length_a   1.000
_cell.length_b   1.000
_cell.length_c   1.000
_cell.angle_alpha   90.00
_cell.angle_beta   90.00
_cell.angle_gamma   90.00
#
_symmetry.space_group_name_H-M   'P 1'
#
loop_
_entity.id
_entity.type
_entity.pdbx_description
1 polymer ?
#
loop_
_entity_poly.entity_id
_entity_poly.type
_entity_poly.pdbx_seq_one_letter_code
_entity_poly.pdbx_strand_id
1 'polypeptide(L)'
;MRGLCLVAALATLVAFAPACAPAGPSLRDPAATGADATSARRLDGTTVAWDDALSGPRDKLLVFMTLWCKPCKAEQPAVEAWARAHADSFDTLVVVSGSPLEHVQQMVRDRHVALDDVTVWVDSAGTVAARYGISATPTLLWTSPDGRVRGTWNHIDAVSVEPGAPSAGGPPAEPVTDSGHELGTSYDVVVWADAARRTDVESDLASGRALVHALDERLSEWRPDSEVSRVNRLAASGPVPLAPDLRQLLSGARQVSEVTAGAFDITWRPLGDLWRDAMVQGVSPRPEALAEVLAAVGYRHVHLDDRGVAFDHPATRIGVAGVAKGWIIDALWRHLRERGWEDLIVNIGGDIRTSGRQGDGAPQVFRIADPWHPGEVVTSIEVEDTAIATSGNYARVREVAGEPIGHILDPRTGRPPAFDGSVTVLTRDAAMADALATGLFVMGPDAGLALARQTPGLEVIYVTRSALRSTLSEVDGRPLPL
;
A
#
# COMPACT_ATOMS: atom_id res chain seq x y z
N MET A 1 -8.47 44.53 -38.86
CA MET A 1 -8.29 43.73 -40.09
C MET A 1 -7.08 42.83 -39.90
N ARG A 2 -7.32 41.50 -39.96
CA ARG A 2 -6.38 40.41 -40.31
C ARG A 2 -5.17 40.21 -39.37
N GLY A 3 -4.82 39.02 -38.89
CA GLY A 3 -5.20 37.63 -39.15
C GLY A 3 -4.09 36.78 -38.49
N LEU A 4 -4.45 35.83 -37.63
CA LEU A 4 -4.44 34.37 -37.88
C LEU A 4 -3.09 33.73 -38.27
N CYS A 5 -2.77 32.67 -37.51
CA CYS A 5 -2.00 31.44 -37.82
C CYS A 5 -0.49 31.34 -37.54
N LEU A 6 -0.18 30.61 -36.45
CA LEU A 6 0.60 29.35 -36.37
C LEU A 6 0.25 28.78 -34.96
N VAL A 7 -0.50 27.69 -34.70
CA VAL A 7 -0.51 26.27 -35.11
C VAL A 7 0.78 25.49 -34.82
N ALA A 8 0.62 24.52 -33.91
CA ALA A 8 1.40 23.30 -33.65
C ALA A 8 2.65 23.38 -32.73
N ALA A 9 2.48 22.97 -31.47
CA ALA A 9 3.16 21.79 -30.89
C ALA A 9 2.79 21.61 -29.40
N LEU A 10 1.70 20.92 -29.09
CA LEU A 10 1.49 20.29 -27.78
C LEU A 10 0.42 19.19 -27.93
N ALA A 11 0.90 17.99 -28.23
CA ALA A 11 0.17 16.74 -28.11
C ALA A 11 1.04 15.78 -27.28
N THR A 12 0.37 14.86 -26.57
CA THR A 12 0.89 13.74 -25.73
C THR A 12 1.53 14.16 -24.39
N LEU A 13 1.09 13.74 -23.19
CA LEU A 13 0.16 12.70 -22.74
C LEU A 13 -0.82 13.26 -21.68
N VAL A 14 -2.12 13.04 -21.88
CA VAL A 14 -3.13 13.03 -20.82
C VAL A 14 -3.43 11.55 -20.55
N ALA A 15 -2.98 11.04 -19.42
CA ALA A 15 -3.43 9.74 -18.91
C ALA A 15 -4.65 10.00 -18.02
N PHE A 16 -5.84 9.64 -18.51
CA PHE A 16 -7.06 9.56 -17.73
C PHE A 16 -6.91 8.43 -16.70
N ALA A 17 -6.90 8.78 -15.41
CA ALA A 17 -7.09 7.83 -14.32
C ALA A 17 -8.51 7.24 -14.38
N PRO A 18 -8.71 5.94 -14.09
CA PRO A 18 -10.06 5.40 -13.96
C PRO A 18 -10.71 5.94 -12.69
N ALA A 19 -12.00 6.26 -12.79
CA ALA A 19 -12.84 6.64 -11.67
C ALA A 19 -12.80 5.56 -10.57
N CYS A 20 -12.74 5.99 -9.31
CA CYS A 20 -12.83 5.15 -8.13
C CYS A 20 -14.00 4.17 -8.22
N ALA A 21 -13.73 2.88 -8.03
CA ALA A 21 -14.75 1.94 -7.62
C ALA A 21 -15.10 2.19 -6.14
N PRO A 22 -16.38 2.15 -5.73
CA PRO A 22 -16.74 2.19 -4.31
C PRO A 22 -16.23 0.95 -3.60
N ALA A 23 -15.94 1.05 -2.29
CA ALA A 23 -15.55 -0.05 -1.42
C ALA A 23 -16.41 -1.31 -1.65
N GLY A 24 -15.76 -2.47 -1.76
CA GLY A 24 -16.43 -3.75 -1.92
C GLY A 24 -17.28 -4.10 -0.68
N PRO A 25 -18.51 -4.60 -0.82
CA PRO A 25 -19.24 -5.25 0.25
C PRO A 25 -18.42 -6.41 0.78
N SER A 26 -18.65 -6.73 2.05
CA SER A 26 -18.19 -7.98 2.63
C SER A 26 -18.68 -9.15 1.78
N LEU A 27 -17.73 -9.88 1.18
CA LEU A 27 -17.99 -11.14 0.50
C LEU A 27 -18.73 -12.07 1.47
N ARG A 28 -19.81 -12.67 0.99
CA ARG A 28 -20.62 -13.60 1.79
C ARG A 28 -20.37 -15.02 1.33
N ASP A 29 -20.17 -15.94 2.27
CA ASP A 29 -20.29 -17.37 2.02
C ASP A 29 -21.75 -17.79 2.21
N PRO A 30 -22.51 -18.01 1.12
CA PRO A 30 -23.93 -18.32 1.22
C PRO A 30 -24.18 -19.73 1.76
N ALA A 31 -23.21 -20.64 1.67
CA ALA A 31 -23.30 -21.98 2.24
C ALA A 31 -23.16 -21.95 3.77
N ALA A 32 -22.51 -20.92 4.33
CA ALA A 32 -22.39 -20.70 5.76
C ALA A 32 -23.60 -19.97 6.38
N THR A 33 -24.37 -19.23 5.57
CA THR A 33 -25.38 -18.27 6.08
C THR A 33 -26.83 -18.59 5.74
N GLY A 34 -27.10 -19.65 4.96
CA GLY A 34 -28.47 -20.03 4.58
C GLY A 34 -29.12 -18.98 3.68
N ALA A 35 -28.80 -19.00 2.39
CA ALA A 35 -29.23 -17.97 1.45
C ALA A 35 -30.69 -18.14 0.96
N ASP A 36 -31.33 -17.01 0.66
CA ASP A 36 -32.64 -16.96 0.00
C ASP A 36 -32.62 -17.62 -1.39
N ALA A 37 -33.77 -18.15 -1.81
CA ALA A 37 -33.94 -18.75 -3.14
C ALA A 37 -33.61 -17.73 -4.24
N THR A 38 -32.54 -17.99 -4.98
CA THR A 38 -32.04 -17.17 -6.09
C THR A 38 -32.14 -17.95 -7.40
N SER A 39 -32.32 -17.26 -8.52
CA SER A 39 -32.41 -17.90 -9.84
C SER A 39 -31.65 -17.10 -10.88
N ALA A 40 -31.11 -17.78 -11.88
CA ALA A 40 -30.45 -17.17 -13.03
C ALA A 40 -31.01 -17.75 -14.33
N ARG A 41 -30.82 -17.02 -15.43
CA ARG A 41 -31.30 -17.45 -16.75
C ARG A 41 -30.15 -17.82 -17.67
N ARG A 42 -30.29 -18.92 -18.40
CA ARG A 42 -29.36 -19.26 -19.49
C ARG A 42 -29.65 -18.41 -20.73
N LEU A 43 -28.69 -18.40 -21.66
CA LEU A 43 -28.85 -17.71 -22.95
C LEU A 43 -30.03 -18.24 -23.79
N ASP A 44 -30.51 -19.46 -23.57
CA ASP A 44 -31.70 -20.00 -24.23
C ASP A 44 -33.03 -19.51 -23.61
N GLY A 45 -32.96 -18.75 -22.51
CA GLY A 45 -34.11 -18.22 -21.79
C GLY A 45 -34.60 -19.06 -20.62
N THR A 46 -34.03 -20.26 -20.42
CA THR A 46 -34.36 -21.17 -19.33
C THR A 46 -33.95 -20.58 -17.98
N THR A 47 -34.89 -20.52 -17.04
CA THR A 47 -34.63 -20.12 -15.64
C THR A 47 -34.30 -21.36 -14.81
N VAL A 48 -33.24 -21.29 -14.03
CA VAL A 48 -32.81 -22.38 -13.13
C VAL A 48 -32.56 -21.79 -11.74
N ALA A 49 -32.85 -22.56 -10.69
CA ALA A 49 -32.45 -22.19 -9.34
C ALA A 49 -30.92 -22.11 -9.29
N TRP A 50 -30.38 -21.11 -8.59
CA TRP A 50 -28.94 -20.89 -8.58
C TRP A 50 -28.18 -22.08 -7.97
N ASP A 51 -28.75 -22.73 -6.96
CA ASP A 51 -28.14 -23.92 -6.34
C ASP A 51 -28.06 -25.11 -7.32
N ASP A 52 -29.08 -25.28 -8.16
CA ASP A 52 -29.05 -26.29 -9.22
C ASP A 52 -28.00 -25.95 -10.29
N ALA A 53 -27.77 -24.67 -10.57
CA ALA A 53 -26.74 -24.21 -11.49
C ALA A 53 -25.31 -24.48 -10.98
N LEU A 54 -25.12 -24.54 -9.65
CA LEU A 54 -23.85 -24.89 -9.01
C LEU A 54 -23.68 -26.39 -8.79
N SER A 55 -24.73 -27.19 -8.99
CA SER A 55 -24.67 -28.63 -8.76
C SER A 55 -23.65 -29.32 -9.67
N GLY A 56 -23.08 -30.42 -9.19
CA GLY A 56 -22.10 -31.23 -9.93
C GLY A 56 -20.82 -31.48 -9.11
N PRO A 57 -19.97 -32.40 -9.57
CA PRO A 57 -18.84 -32.90 -8.77
C PRO A 57 -17.58 -32.01 -8.83
N ARG A 58 -17.56 -31.00 -9.71
CA ARG A 58 -16.41 -30.13 -9.97
C ARG A 58 -16.53 -28.80 -9.26
N ASP A 59 -15.38 -28.19 -9.00
CA ASP A 59 -15.30 -26.83 -8.53
C ASP A 59 -15.87 -25.86 -9.57
N LYS A 60 -16.36 -24.71 -9.13
CA LYS A 60 -16.91 -23.67 -10.01
C LYS A 60 -16.03 -22.44 -9.97
N LEU A 61 -15.72 -21.89 -11.13
CA LEU A 61 -15.21 -20.53 -11.24
C LEU A 61 -16.34 -19.63 -11.72
N LEU A 62 -16.90 -18.84 -10.81
CA LEU A 62 -17.91 -17.82 -11.11
C LEU A 62 -17.22 -16.54 -11.55
N VAL A 63 -17.57 -16.01 -12.72
CA VAL A 63 -16.99 -14.79 -13.26
C VAL A 63 -18.12 -13.76 -13.43
N PHE A 64 -18.25 -12.86 -12.45
CA PHE A 64 -19.22 -11.78 -12.48
C PHE A 64 -18.72 -10.67 -13.39
N MET A 65 -19.45 -10.38 -14.47
CA MET A 65 -19.06 -9.37 -15.44
C MET A 65 -20.24 -8.61 -16.04
N THR A 66 -19.93 -7.47 -16.67
CA THR A 66 -20.88 -6.73 -17.50
C THR A 66 -20.35 -6.64 -18.93
N LEU A 67 -21.18 -6.96 -19.92
CA LEU A 67 -20.71 -7.13 -21.31
C LEU A 67 -20.40 -5.80 -22.02
N TRP A 68 -20.78 -4.66 -21.45
CA TRP A 68 -20.51 -3.32 -21.97
C TRP A 68 -19.29 -2.65 -21.32
N CYS A 69 -18.79 -3.20 -20.21
CA CYS A 69 -17.67 -2.65 -19.45
C CYS A 69 -16.32 -2.97 -20.10
N LYS A 70 -15.47 -1.95 -20.28
CA LYS A 70 -14.16 -2.09 -20.96
C LYS A 70 -13.21 -3.07 -20.24
N PRO A 71 -13.01 -2.98 -18.90
CA PRO A 71 -12.29 -4.01 -18.14
C PRO A 71 -12.84 -5.42 -18.32
N CYS A 72 -14.16 -5.61 -18.23
CA CYS A 72 -14.79 -6.93 -18.41
C CYS A 72 -14.52 -7.52 -19.81
N LYS A 73 -14.58 -6.68 -20.86
CA LYS A 73 -14.24 -7.11 -22.23
C LYS A 73 -12.77 -7.50 -22.39
N ALA A 74 -11.86 -6.84 -21.66
CA ALA A 74 -10.44 -7.13 -21.73
C ALA A 74 -10.09 -8.49 -21.09
N GLU A 75 -10.83 -8.91 -20.05
CA GLU A 75 -10.62 -10.19 -19.37
C GLU A 75 -11.14 -11.40 -20.15
N GLN A 76 -12.14 -11.21 -21.04
CA GLN A 76 -12.85 -12.32 -21.70
C GLN A 76 -11.94 -13.35 -22.38
N PRO A 77 -10.96 -12.98 -23.24
CA PRO A 77 -10.10 -13.96 -23.90
C PRO A 77 -9.29 -14.80 -22.91
N ALA A 78 -8.87 -14.20 -21.80
CA ALA A 78 -8.09 -14.87 -20.77
C ALA A 78 -8.98 -15.79 -19.91
N VAL A 79 -10.22 -15.39 -19.61
CA VAL A 79 -11.23 -16.24 -18.97
C VAL A 79 -11.54 -17.47 -19.82
N GLU A 80 -11.75 -17.31 -21.13
CA GLU A 80 -11.98 -18.46 -22.03
C GLU A 80 -10.76 -19.37 -22.13
N ALA A 81 -9.56 -18.79 -22.21
CA ALA A 81 -8.32 -19.56 -22.23
C ALA A 81 -8.14 -20.37 -20.95
N TRP A 82 -8.42 -19.75 -19.80
CA TRP A 82 -8.38 -20.41 -18.50
C TRP A 82 -9.44 -21.53 -18.41
N ALA A 83 -10.67 -21.27 -18.86
CA ALA A 83 -11.75 -22.25 -18.86
C ALA A 83 -11.39 -23.49 -19.67
N ARG A 84 -10.81 -23.30 -20.87
CA ARG A 84 -10.30 -24.41 -21.71
C ARG A 84 -9.18 -25.17 -21.01
N ALA A 85 -8.24 -24.47 -20.37
CA ALA A 85 -7.10 -25.09 -19.70
C ALA A 85 -7.49 -25.91 -18.45
N HIS A 86 -8.60 -25.57 -17.80
CA HIS A 86 -9.04 -26.17 -16.54
C HIS A 86 -10.36 -26.94 -16.63
N ALA A 87 -10.84 -27.26 -17.84
CA ALA A 87 -12.14 -27.90 -18.08
C ALA A 87 -12.31 -29.30 -17.43
N ASP A 88 -11.20 -29.95 -17.08
CA ASP A 88 -11.22 -31.24 -16.38
C ASP A 88 -11.53 -31.09 -14.88
N SER A 89 -11.19 -29.93 -14.30
CA SER A 89 -11.24 -29.65 -12.86
C SER A 89 -12.32 -28.65 -12.47
N PHE A 90 -12.69 -27.72 -13.37
CA PHE A 90 -13.62 -26.64 -13.10
C PHE A 90 -14.75 -26.59 -14.12
N ASP A 91 -15.95 -26.18 -13.66
CA ASP A 91 -16.96 -25.61 -14.52
C ASP A 91 -16.89 -24.07 -14.42
N THR A 92 -16.55 -23.39 -15.51
CA THR A 92 -16.48 -21.92 -15.54
C THR A 92 -17.82 -21.32 -15.91
N LEU A 93 -18.39 -20.53 -15.00
CA LEU A 93 -19.71 -19.90 -15.11
C LEU A 93 -19.56 -18.38 -15.19
N VAL A 94 -19.81 -17.80 -16.36
CA VAL A 94 -19.87 -16.35 -16.54
C VAL A 94 -21.25 -15.84 -16.14
N VAL A 95 -21.30 -14.96 -15.14
CA VAL A 95 -22.53 -14.35 -14.62
C VAL A 95 -22.60 -12.91 -15.09
N VAL A 96 -23.50 -12.65 -16.02
CA VAL A 96 -23.75 -11.32 -16.57
C VAL A 96 -24.81 -10.61 -15.73
N SER A 97 -24.39 -9.67 -14.90
CA SER A 97 -25.28 -8.97 -13.98
C SER A 97 -25.80 -7.65 -14.56
N GLY A 98 -27.02 -7.26 -14.16
CA GLY A 98 -27.58 -5.93 -14.46
C GLY A 98 -27.90 -5.66 -15.94
N SER A 99 -27.96 -6.69 -16.77
CA SER A 99 -28.35 -6.60 -18.19
C SER A 99 -29.58 -7.49 -18.47
N PRO A 100 -30.58 -7.01 -19.24
CA PRO A 100 -31.69 -7.84 -19.69
C PRO A 100 -31.23 -8.99 -20.58
N LEU A 101 -31.89 -10.15 -20.51
CA LEU A 101 -31.53 -11.32 -21.31
C LEU A 101 -31.51 -11.01 -22.82
N GLU A 102 -32.51 -10.32 -23.38
CA GLU A 102 -32.52 -10.02 -24.81
C GLU A 102 -31.30 -9.21 -25.27
N HIS A 103 -30.82 -8.32 -24.40
CA HIS A 103 -29.64 -7.51 -24.66
C HIS A 103 -28.39 -8.38 -24.66
N VAL A 104 -28.23 -9.24 -23.66
CA VAL A 104 -27.10 -10.17 -23.56
C VAL A 104 -27.06 -11.13 -24.76
N GLN A 105 -28.21 -11.70 -25.13
CA GLN A 105 -28.33 -12.57 -26.30
C GLN A 105 -27.95 -11.84 -27.60
N GLN A 106 -28.34 -10.57 -27.75
CA GLN A 106 -28.01 -9.77 -28.93
C GLN A 106 -26.49 -9.53 -29.03
N MET A 107 -25.84 -9.18 -27.92
CA MET A 107 -24.39 -8.94 -27.89
C MET A 107 -23.57 -10.19 -28.23
N VAL A 108 -24.01 -11.36 -27.75
CA VAL A 108 -23.39 -12.66 -28.08
C VAL A 108 -23.62 -13.01 -29.56
N ARG A 109 -24.84 -12.85 -30.09
CA ARG A 109 -25.15 -13.13 -31.51
C ARG A 109 -24.34 -12.27 -32.47
N ASP A 110 -24.21 -10.99 -32.16
CA ASP A 110 -23.49 -10.04 -32.99
C ASP A 110 -21.96 -10.17 -32.86
N ARG A 111 -21.47 -11.19 -32.13
CA ARG A 111 -20.05 -11.45 -31.84
C ARG A 111 -19.30 -10.25 -31.26
N HIS A 112 -20.00 -9.40 -30.50
CA HIS A 112 -19.35 -8.32 -29.75
C HIS A 112 -18.58 -8.85 -28.53
N VAL A 113 -18.80 -10.11 -28.18
CA VAL A 113 -18.21 -10.85 -27.06
C VAL A 113 -18.09 -12.33 -27.47
N ALA A 114 -16.94 -12.95 -27.23
CA ALA A 114 -16.72 -14.39 -27.35
C ALA A 114 -16.90 -15.05 -25.97
N LEU A 115 -17.75 -16.09 -25.89
CA LEU A 115 -18.02 -16.88 -24.68
C LEU A 115 -18.26 -18.36 -25.07
N ASP A 116 -17.40 -18.90 -25.93
CA ASP A 116 -17.65 -20.20 -26.57
C ASP A 116 -17.33 -21.38 -25.62
N ASP A 117 -16.40 -21.20 -24.68
CA ASP A 117 -15.90 -22.25 -23.77
C ASP A 117 -16.36 -22.09 -22.31
N VAL A 118 -17.35 -21.24 -22.08
CA VAL A 118 -17.88 -20.95 -20.74
C VAL A 118 -19.39 -21.04 -20.73
N THR A 119 -19.97 -21.38 -19.57
CA THR A 119 -21.42 -21.35 -19.41
C THR A 119 -21.87 -19.95 -19.03
N VAL A 120 -22.78 -19.35 -19.79
CA VAL A 120 -23.26 -17.98 -19.55
C VAL A 120 -24.61 -17.99 -18.84
N TRP A 121 -24.65 -17.29 -17.71
CA TRP A 121 -25.83 -17.02 -16.91
C TRP A 121 -26.12 -15.53 -16.89
N VAL A 122 -27.41 -15.16 -16.94
CA VAL A 122 -27.89 -13.79 -16.90
C VAL A 122 -28.61 -13.55 -15.58
N ASP A 123 -28.03 -12.65 -14.78
CA ASP A 123 -28.55 -12.18 -13.50
C ASP A 123 -29.05 -10.74 -13.66
N SER A 124 -30.17 -10.58 -14.35
CA SER A 124 -30.72 -9.25 -14.68
C SER A 124 -31.10 -8.45 -13.43
N ALA A 125 -31.49 -9.12 -12.35
CA ALA A 125 -31.91 -8.50 -11.10
C ALA A 125 -30.75 -8.28 -10.11
N GLY A 126 -29.55 -8.81 -10.40
CA GLY A 126 -28.39 -8.71 -9.51
C GLY A 126 -28.53 -9.54 -8.22
N THR A 127 -29.46 -10.48 -8.15
CA THR A 127 -29.75 -11.24 -6.92
C THR A 127 -28.69 -12.30 -6.65
N VAL A 128 -28.10 -12.87 -7.71
CA VAL A 128 -26.95 -13.77 -7.58
C VAL A 128 -25.71 -12.98 -7.18
N ALA A 129 -25.44 -11.84 -7.81
CA ALA A 129 -24.34 -10.96 -7.40
C ALA A 129 -24.47 -10.52 -5.93
N ALA A 130 -25.67 -10.11 -5.50
CA ALA A 130 -25.94 -9.72 -4.13
C ALA A 130 -25.76 -10.87 -3.12
N ARG A 131 -26.10 -12.11 -3.51
CA ARG A 131 -25.92 -13.30 -2.67
C ARG A 131 -24.46 -13.50 -2.24
N TYR A 132 -23.50 -13.19 -3.11
CA TYR A 132 -22.07 -13.29 -2.80
C TYR A 132 -21.43 -11.98 -2.33
N GLY A 133 -22.21 -10.88 -2.23
CA GLY A 133 -21.67 -9.57 -1.85
C GLY A 133 -20.86 -8.88 -2.96
N ILE A 134 -21.14 -9.18 -4.23
CA ILE A 134 -20.41 -8.59 -5.37
C ILE A 134 -20.91 -7.16 -5.63
N SER A 135 -20.03 -6.15 -5.56
CA SER A 135 -20.33 -4.77 -5.97
C SER A 135 -19.55 -4.28 -7.19
N ALA A 136 -18.54 -5.02 -7.62
CA ALA A 136 -17.67 -4.63 -8.72
C ALA A 136 -17.66 -5.72 -9.78
N THR A 137 -17.36 -5.34 -11.01
CA THR A 137 -17.11 -6.28 -12.11
C THR A 137 -15.91 -5.79 -12.94
N PRO A 138 -15.00 -6.67 -13.38
CA PRO A 138 -15.04 -8.12 -13.20
C PRO A 138 -14.68 -8.54 -11.76
N THR A 139 -15.38 -9.56 -11.24
CA THR A 139 -14.99 -10.26 -10.00
C THR A 139 -15.12 -11.75 -10.25
N LEU A 140 -14.06 -12.48 -9.92
CA LEU A 140 -13.98 -13.92 -10.05
C LEU A 140 -14.08 -14.54 -8.65
N LEU A 141 -14.80 -15.66 -8.56
CA LEU A 141 -15.07 -16.34 -7.30
C LEU A 141 -15.02 -17.85 -7.53
N TRP A 142 -14.16 -18.53 -6.79
CA TRP A 142 -14.05 -19.99 -6.82
C TRP A 142 -14.97 -20.58 -5.74
N THR A 143 -15.86 -21.50 -6.10
CA THR A 143 -16.60 -22.34 -5.12
C THR A 143 -16.26 -23.82 -5.24
N SER A 144 -16.20 -24.53 -4.12
CA SER A 144 -16.17 -26.01 -4.11
C SER A 144 -17.57 -26.59 -4.40
N PRO A 145 -17.71 -27.92 -4.64
CA PRO A 145 -18.97 -28.55 -5.03
C PRO A 145 -20.06 -28.47 -3.96
N ASP A 146 -19.66 -28.27 -2.70
CA ASP A 146 -20.55 -28.03 -1.55
C ASP A 146 -20.99 -26.56 -1.42
N GLY A 147 -20.62 -25.71 -2.38
CA GLY A 147 -21.04 -24.31 -2.45
C GLY A 147 -20.21 -23.33 -1.61
N ARG A 148 -19.15 -23.79 -0.93
CA ARG A 148 -18.25 -22.93 -0.15
C ARG A 148 -17.32 -22.13 -1.04
N VAL A 149 -17.13 -20.84 -0.71
CA VAL A 149 -16.20 -19.96 -1.44
C VAL A 149 -14.76 -20.29 -1.03
N ARG A 150 -13.88 -20.50 -2.02
CA ARG A 150 -12.47 -20.87 -1.86
C ARG A 150 -11.50 -19.73 -2.14
N GLY A 151 -11.95 -18.69 -2.84
CA GLY A 151 -11.17 -17.48 -3.07
C GLY A 151 -11.87 -16.53 -4.03
N THR A 152 -11.38 -15.29 -4.08
CA THR A 152 -11.89 -14.24 -4.96
C THR A 152 -10.78 -13.42 -5.58
N TRP A 153 -10.98 -12.97 -6.81
CA TRP A 153 -10.00 -12.21 -7.58
C TRP A 153 -10.69 -11.16 -8.43
N ASN A 154 -9.94 -10.17 -8.90
CA ASN A 154 -10.43 -9.17 -9.86
C ASN A 154 -9.91 -9.41 -11.30
N HIS A 155 -8.95 -10.32 -11.47
CA HIS A 155 -8.32 -10.66 -12.74
C HIS A 155 -8.08 -12.17 -12.84
N ILE A 156 -8.30 -12.74 -14.01
CA ILE A 156 -8.16 -14.20 -14.22
C ILE A 156 -6.72 -14.68 -14.05
N ASP A 157 -5.74 -13.86 -14.40
CA ASP A 157 -4.31 -14.20 -14.30
C ASP A 157 -3.84 -14.36 -12.83
N ALA A 158 -4.63 -13.86 -11.87
CA ALA A 158 -4.35 -14.01 -10.45
C ALA A 158 -4.98 -15.27 -9.84
N VAL A 159 -5.82 -16.01 -10.58
CA VAL A 159 -6.48 -17.21 -10.09
C VAL A 159 -5.46 -18.35 -10.02
N SER A 160 -4.97 -18.62 -8.82
CA SER A 160 -4.04 -19.73 -8.53
C SER A 160 -4.80 -21.01 -8.18
N VAL A 161 -4.70 -22.03 -9.03
CA VAL A 161 -5.26 -23.37 -8.82
C VAL A 161 -4.20 -24.28 -8.18
N GLU A 162 -3.76 -23.96 -6.97
CA GLU A 162 -2.91 -24.88 -6.20
C GLU A 162 -3.80 -25.93 -5.51
N PRO A 163 -3.47 -27.23 -5.57
CA PRO A 163 -4.20 -28.25 -4.83
C PRO A 163 -3.94 -28.07 -3.33
N GLY A 164 -4.90 -27.45 -2.63
CA GLY A 164 -4.90 -27.39 -1.16
C GLY A 164 -4.74 -26.00 -0.54
N ALA A 165 -5.32 -24.95 -1.11
CA ALA A 165 -5.57 -23.73 -0.33
C ALA A 165 -6.55 -24.07 0.83
N PRO A 166 -6.24 -23.68 2.08
CA PRO A 166 -6.94 -24.16 3.26
C PRO A 166 -8.42 -23.80 3.22
N SER A 167 -9.26 -24.78 3.54
CA SER A 167 -10.65 -24.53 3.91
C SER A 167 -10.70 -23.60 5.12
N ALA A 168 -11.57 -22.59 5.09
CA ALA A 168 -12.08 -21.90 6.29
C ALA A 168 -12.85 -22.89 7.17
N GLY A 169 -12.10 -23.77 7.84
CA GLY A 169 -12.58 -24.91 8.61
C GLY A 169 -11.46 -25.75 9.26
N GLY A 170 -10.19 -25.36 9.10
CA GLY A 170 -9.13 -25.75 10.01
C GLY A 170 -9.21 -24.98 11.34
N PRO A 171 -8.50 -25.40 12.39
CA PRO A 171 -8.31 -24.54 13.57
C PRO A 171 -7.79 -23.17 13.12
N PRO A 172 -8.23 -22.06 13.74
CA PRO A 172 -7.79 -20.72 13.35
C PRO A 172 -6.25 -20.66 13.35
N ALA A 173 -5.69 -20.05 12.31
CA ALA A 173 -4.25 -19.88 12.19
C ALA A 173 -3.73 -19.16 13.45
N GLU A 174 -2.68 -19.69 14.06
CA GLU A 174 -2.15 -19.13 15.30
C GLU A 174 -1.12 -18.05 14.97
N PRO A 175 -1.07 -16.95 15.74
CA PRO A 175 -0.03 -15.95 15.57
C PRO A 175 1.31 -16.55 16.01
N VAL A 176 2.29 -16.53 15.10
CA VAL A 176 3.71 -16.71 15.43
C VAL A 176 4.37 -15.35 15.35
N THR A 177 5.04 -14.98 16.44
CA THR A 177 5.56 -13.63 16.63
C THR A 177 7.06 -13.64 16.82
N ASP A 178 7.73 -12.74 16.12
CA ASP A 178 9.14 -12.40 16.33
C ASP A 178 9.23 -10.94 16.80
N SER A 179 9.61 -10.73 18.06
CA SER A 179 9.64 -9.42 18.70
C SER A 179 11.04 -9.09 19.22
N GLY A 180 11.37 -7.82 19.34
CA GLY A 180 12.66 -7.38 19.85
C GLY A 180 12.94 -5.90 19.64
N HIS A 181 14.22 -5.58 19.48
CA HIS A 181 14.66 -4.23 19.15
C HIS A 181 15.61 -4.28 17.96
N GLU A 182 15.28 -3.56 16.90
CA GLU A 182 16.07 -3.39 15.68
C GLU A 182 16.06 -1.91 15.28
N LEU A 183 17.07 -1.42 14.56
CA LEU A 183 17.17 -0.02 14.11
C LEU A 183 17.09 1.02 15.25
N GLY A 184 17.39 0.61 16.49
CA GLY A 184 17.25 1.46 17.69
C GLY A 184 15.80 1.73 18.11
N THR A 185 14.85 0.89 17.72
CA THR A 185 13.42 0.98 18.09
C THR A 185 12.81 -0.41 18.28
N SER A 186 11.53 -0.48 18.65
CA SER A 186 10.81 -1.75 18.79
C SER A 186 10.62 -2.41 17.43
N TYR A 187 10.67 -3.73 17.41
CA TYR A 187 10.47 -4.56 16.23
C TYR A 187 9.48 -5.65 16.61
N ASP A 188 8.44 -5.81 15.81
CA ASP A 188 7.40 -6.82 15.99
C ASP A 188 6.92 -7.32 14.63
N VAL A 189 7.08 -8.63 14.38
CA VAL A 189 6.53 -9.30 13.21
C VAL A 189 5.58 -10.38 13.67
N VAL A 190 4.38 -10.36 13.12
CA VAL A 190 3.36 -11.38 13.37
C VAL A 190 3.02 -12.03 12.06
N VAL A 191 3.05 -13.35 12.02
CA VAL A 191 2.56 -14.16 10.90
C VAL A 191 1.51 -15.10 11.45
N TRP A 192 0.32 -15.13 10.86
CA TRP A 192 -0.67 -16.13 11.18
C TRP A 192 -0.42 -17.37 10.34
N ALA A 193 -0.18 -18.50 11.00
CA ALA A 193 0.17 -19.74 10.34
C ALA A 193 -0.55 -20.92 10.99
N ASP A 194 -0.88 -21.93 10.18
CA ASP A 194 -1.32 -23.22 10.70
C ASP A 194 -0.26 -23.83 11.60
N ALA A 195 -0.68 -24.48 12.69
CA ALA A 195 0.23 -25.12 13.64
C ALA A 195 1.22 -26.11 12.97
N ALA A 196 0.80 -26.73 11.85
CA ALA A 196 1.64 -27.63 11.05
C ALA A 196 2.85 -26.94 10.40
N ARG A 197 2.77 -25.64 10.13
CA ARG A 197 3.84 -24.84 9.51
C ARG A 197 4.62 -23.98 10.52
N ARG A 198 4.44 -24.23 11.83
CA ARG A 198 5.07 -23.42 12.89
C ARG A 198 6.59 -23.36 12.77
N THR A 199 7.24 -24.49 12.51
CA THR A 199 8.72 -24.53 12.39
C THR A 199 9.20 -23.78 11.14
N ASP A 200 8.43 -23.83 10.05
CA ASP A 200 8.77 -23.10 8.82
C ASP A 200 8.71 -21.59 9.05
N VAL A 201 7.64 -21.10 9.70
CA VAL A 201 7.51 -19.66 9.97
C VAL A 201 8.55 -19.17 10.97
N GLU A 202 8.89 -19.96 12.00
CA GLU A 202 9.97 -19.61 12.93
C GLU A 202 11.34 -19.51 12.22
N SER A 203 11.61 -20.43 11.28
CA SER A 203 12.82 -20.39 10.44
C SER A 203 12.85 -19.16 9.52
N ASP A 204 11.73 -18.86 8.86
CA ASP A 204 11.63 -17.73 7.94
C ASP A 204 11.67 -16.38 8.66
N LEU A 205 11.10 -16.28 9.85
CA LEU A 205 11.23 -15.11 10.73
C LEU A 205 12.69 -14.89 11.14
N ALA A 206 13.42 -15.95 11.51
CA ALA A 206 14.83 -15.85 11.84
C ALA A 206 15.68 -15.39 10.64
N SER A 207 15.40 -15.91 9.45
CA SER A 207 16.02 -15.46 8.18
C SER A 207 15.68 -13.99 7.88
N GLY A 208 14.42 -13.59 8.08
CA GLY A 208 13.95 -12.22 7.93
C GLY A 208 14.65 -11.26 8.88
N ARG A 209 14.85 -11.63 10.14
CA ARG A 209 15.62 -10.85 11.11
C ARG A 209 17.08 -10.67 10.67
N ALA A 210 17.72 -11.71 10.13
CA ALA A 210 19.07 -11.59 9.58
C ALA A 210 19.13 -10.62 8.39
N LEU A 211 18.09 -10.58 7.53
CA LEU A 211 17.96 -9.60 6.46
C LEU A 211 17.83 -8.17 7.00
N VAL A 212 17.01 -7.96 8.02
CA VAL A 212 16.86 -6.66 8.71
C VAL A 212 18.22 -6.18 9.22
N HIS A 213 18.97 -7.04 9.89
CA HIS A 213 20.30 -6.71 10.41
C HIS A 213 21.26 -6.31 9.29
N ALA A 214 21.33 -7.10 8.21
CA ALA A 214 22.20 -6.81 7.07
C ALA A 214 21.84 -5.49 6.37
N LEU A 215 20.55 -5.14 6.30
CA LEU A 215 20.09 -3.86 5.78
C LEU A 215 20.46 -2.70 6.71
N ASP A 216 20.28 -2.86 8.03
CA ASP A 216 20.70 -1.85 9.02
C ASP A 216 22.18 -1.55 8.91
N GLU A 217 23.04 -2.57 8.90
CA GLU A 217 24.50 -2.38 8.81
C GLU A 217 24.90 -1.56 7.59
N ARG A 218 24.20 -1.75 6.46
CA ARG A 218 24.48 -1.07 5.20
C ARG A 218 23.88 0.34 5.12
N LEU A 219 22.65 0.52 5.61
CA LEU A 219 21.89 1.76 5.50
C LEU A 219 22.09 2.69 6.70
N SER A 220 22.73 2.22 7.78
CA SER A 220 22.89 2.99 9.01
C SER A 220 23.63 4.30 8.79
N GLU A 221 23.05 5.36 9.33
CA GLU A 221 23.62 6.71 9.37
C GLU A 221 24.70 6.92 10.44
N TRP A 222 24.84 5.94 11.33
CA TRP A 222 25.68 6.03 12.53
C TRP A 222 26.95 5.21 12.40
N ARG A 223 26.90 4.15 11.58
CA ARG A 223 28.01 3.24 11.37
C ARG A 223 29.02 3.84 10.39
N PRO A 224 30.30 4.01 10.79
CA PRO A 224 31.31 4.60 9.91
C PRO A 224 31.59 3.77 8.65
N ASP A 225 31.40 2.46 8.72
CA ASP A 225 31.61 1.47 7.67
C ASP A 225 30.39 1.26 6.75
N SER A 226 29.24 1.88 7.06
CA SER A 226 28.02 1.74 6.24
C SER A 226 28.19 2.34 4.84
N GLU A 227 27.33 1.89 3.92
CA GLU A 227 27.33 2.41 2.56
C GLU A 227 26.91 3.88 2.51
N VAL A 228 25.92 4.27 3.33
CA VAL A 228 25.49 5.68 3.48
C VAL A 228 26.64 6.56 3.97
N SER A 229 27.39 6.11 4.99
CA SER A 229 28.57 6.82 5.50
C SER A 229 29.67 6.93 4.44
N ARG A 230 29.87 5.88 3.63
CA ARG A 230 30.83 5.91 2.51
C ARG A 230 30.42 6.91 1.43
N VAL A 231 29.14 6.93 1.03
CA VAL A 231 28.59 7.92 0.08
C VAL A 231 28.83 9.33 0.60
N ASN A 232 28.49 9.59 1.86
CA ASN A 232 28.68 10.88 2.52
C ASN A 232 30.13 11.38 2.53
N ARG A 233 31.12 10.47 2.57
CA ARG A 233 32.55 10.84 2.50
C ARG A 233 33.05 11.14 1.09
N LEU A 234 32.48 10.48 0.08
CA LEU A 234 33.12 10.38 -1.25
C LEU A 234 32.33 11.06 -2.37
N ALA A 235 31.01 11.15 -2.28
CA ALA A 235 30.16 11.56 -3.40
C ALA A 235 30.38 13.00 -3.88
N ALA A 236 30.88 13.89 -3.01
CA ALA A 236 31.30 15.24 -3.39
C ALA A 236 32.59 15.29 -4.23
N SER A 237 33.39 14.21 -4.22
CA SER A 237 34.64 14.12 -4.99
C SER A 237 34.47 13.35 -6.31
N GLY A 238 33.31 12.74 -6.54
CA GLY A 238 32.98 12.01 -7.76
C GLY A 238 31.95 10.90 -7.52
N PRO A 239 31.48 10.22 -8.60
CA PRO A 239 30.48 9.17 -8.50
C PRO A 239 30.92 7.99 -7.62
N VAL A 240 30.03 7.58 -6.73
CA VAL A 240 30.21 6.46 -5.80
C VAL A 240 29.26 5.33 -6.23
N PRO A 241 29.78 4.16 -6.66
CA PRO A 241 28.94 3.02 -7.00
C PRO A 241 28.05 2.60 -5.83
N LEU A 242 26.82 2.20 -6.12
CA LEU A 242 25.81 1.85 -5.13
C LEU A 242 25.37 0.40 -5.24
N ALA A 243 25.13 -0.24 -4.11
CA ALA A 243 24.35 -1.46 -4.04
C ALA A 243 22.89 -1.22 -4.49
N PRO A 244 22.20 -2.25 -4.99
CA PRO A 244 20.84 -2.11 -5.51
C PRO A 244 19.85 -1.44 -4.54
N ASP A 245 19.86 -1.83 -3.26
CA ASP A 245 18.91 -1.28 -2.28
C ASP A 245 19.10 0.21 -2.02
N LEU A 246 20.34 0.68 -1.80
CA LEU A 246 20.58 2.10 -1.58
C LEU A 246 20.27 2.91 -2.84
N ARG A 247 20.55 2.38 -4.04
CA ARG A 247 20.15 3.02 -5.30
C ARG A 247 18.63 3.18 -5.40
N GLN A 248 17.87 2.13 -5.12
CA GLN A 248 16.41 2.17 -5.19
C GLN A 248 15.82 3.09 -4.11
N LEU A 249 16.33 3.02 -2.89
CA LEU A 249 15.95 3.91 -1.79
C LEU A 249 16.19 5.39 -2.15
N LEU A 250 17.37 5.74 -2.68
CA LEU A 250 17.66 7.12 -3.10
C LEU A 250 16.77 7.58 -4.25
N SER A 251 16.45 6.69 -5.19
CA SER A 251 15.51 7.00 -6.28
C SER A 251 14.11 7.31 -5.74
N GLY A 252 13.58 6.49 -4.83
CA GLY A 252 12.27 6.72 -4.21
C GLY A 252 12.26 7.97 -3.35
N ALA A 253 13.28 8.17 -2.53
CA ALA A 253 13.43 9.36 -1.71
C ALA A 253 13.46 10.65 -2.54
N ARG A 254 14.15 10.64 -3.69
CA ARG A 254 14.16 11.79 -4.62
C ARG A 254 12.77 12.10 -5.16
N GLN A 255 11.99 11.08 -5.54
CA GLN A 255 10.61 11.29 -6.01
C GLN A 255 9.76 11.95 -4.92
N VAL A 256 9.89 11.50 -3.66
CA VAL A 256 9.20 12.12 -2.52
C VAL A 256 9.64 13.56 -2.32
N SER A 257 10.94 13.84 -2.41
CA SER A 257 11.46 15.21 -2.35
C SER A 257 10.92 16.11 -3.47
N GLU A 258 10.74 15.57 -4.67
CA GLU A 258 10.17 16.32 -5.79
C GLU A 258 8.68 16.64 -5.56
N VAL A 259 7.84 15.65 -5.21
CA VAL A 259 6.39 15.86 -5.03
C VAL A 259 6.06 16.69 -3.78
N THR A 260 6.91 16.66 -2.76
CA THR A 260 6.76 17.49 -1.55
C THR A 260 7.45 18.85 -1.67
N ALA A 261 8.00 19.19 -2.85
CA ALA A 261 8.76 20.41 -3.10
C ALA A 261 9.87 20.66 -2.06
N GLY A 262 10.57 19.59 -1.68
CA GLY A 262 11.66 19.59 -0.70
C GLY A 262 11.20 19.62 0.75
N ALA A 263 9.92 19.47 1.09
CA ALA A 263 9.51 19.36 2.50
C ALA A 263 10.03 18.06 3.15
N PHE A 264 10.10 16.97 2.39
CA PHE A 264 11.00 15.85 2.66
C PHE A 264 12.27 16.03 1.83
N ASP A 265 13.45 15.94 2.44
CA ASP A 265 14.71 16.03 1.71
C ASP A 265 15.73 15.02 2.24
N ILE A 266 16.17 14.12 1.36
CA ILE A 266 17.16 13.10 1.72
C ILE A 266 18.51 13.70 2.11
N THR A 267 18.77 14.97 1.79
CA THR A 267 20.01 15.69 2.13
C THR A 267 19.93 16.45 3.45
N TRP A 268 18.95 16.17 4.31
CA TRP A 268 18.76 16.87 5.60
C TRP A 268 19.94 16.73 6.59
N ARG A 269 20.86 15.79 6.37
CA ARG A 269 21.89 15.41 7.37
C ARG A 269 22.74 16.58 7.89
N PRO A 270 23.26 17.52 7.06
CA PRO A 270 24.00 18.68 7.56
C PRO A 270 23.17 19.55 8.52
N LEU A 271 21.87 19.69 8.24
CA LEU A 271 20.93 20.40 9.10
C LEU A 271 20.68 19.64 10.42
N GLY A 272 20.54 18.32 10.33
CA GLY A 272 20.42 17.46 11.51
C GLY A 272 21.61 17.57 12.46
N ASP A 273 22.83 17.59 11.92
CA ASP A 273 24.04 17.73 12.71
C ASP A 273 24.16 19.12 13.36
N LEU A 274 23.80 20.20 12.65
CA LEU A 274 23.72 21.55 13.21
C LEU A 274 22.75 21.63 14.41
N TRP A 275 21.55 21.07 14.28
CA TRP A 275 20.56 21.09 15.35
C TRP A 275 20.91 20.18 16.51
N ARG A 276 21.56 19.04 16.26
CA ARG A 276 22.11 18.19 17.30
C ARG A 276 23.10 18.96 18.18
N ASP A 277 24.01 19.72 17.57
CA ASP A 277 24.99 20.53 18.31
C ASP A 277 24.29 21.63 19.11
N ALA A 278 23.29 22.30 18.52
CA ALA A 278 22.47 23.28 19.23
C ALA A 278 21.74 22.69 20.44
N MET A 279 21.19 21.47 20.31
CA MET A 279 20.56 20.75 21.42
C MET A 279 21.54 20.37 22.53
N VAL A 280 22.79 20.02 22.19
CA VAL A 280 23.83 19.74 23.19
C VAL A 280 24.25 21.01 23.94
N GLN A 281 24.33 22.13 23.23
CA GLN A 281 24.74 23.42 23.80
C GLN A 281 23.59 24.16 24.51
N GLY A 282 22.33 23.79 24.26
CA GLY A 282 21.15 24.48 24.76
C GLY A 282 20.92 25.86 24.11
N VAL A 283 21.56 26.13 22.97
CA VAL A 283 21.52 27.43 22.28
C VAL A 283 21.14 27.23 20.82
N SER A 284 20.21 28.04 20.32
CA SER A 284 19.75 27.96 18.93
C SER A 284 20.88 28.23 17.92
N PRO A 285 20.84 27.59 16.73
CA PRO A 285 21.81 27.86 15.68
C PRO A 285 21.82 29.35 15.28
N ARG A 286 23.02 29.91 15.07
CA ARG A 286 23.16 31.28 14.56
C ARG A 286 22.61 31.37 13.13
N PRO A 287 21.96 32.49 12.74
CA PRO A 287 21.42 32.65 11.39
C PRO A 287 22.44 32.42 10.28
N GLU A 288 23.69 32.83 10.47
CA GLU A 288 24.76 32.68 9.48
C GLU A 288 25.15 31.21 9.31
N ALA A 289 25.27 30.46 10.42
CA ALA A 289 25.58 29.03 10.39
C ALA A 289 24.43 28.23 9.75
N LEU A 290 23.19 28.63 10.03
CA LEU A 290 22.02 28.02 9.41
C LEU A 290 22.00 28.26 7.89
N ALA A 291 22.27 29.49 7.45
CA ALA A 291 22.32 29.83 6.04
C ALA A 291 23.43 29.07 5.28
N GLU A 292 24.61 28.91 5.89
CA GLU A 292 25.71 28.12 5.33
C GLU A 292 25.31 26.65 5.14
N VAL A 293 24.67 26.05 6.14
CA VAL A 293 24.19 24.66 6.08
C VAL A 293 23.09 24.49 5.04
N LEU A 294 22.15 25.43 4.96
CA LEU A 294 21.05 25.38 3.99
C LEU A 294 21.53 25.43 2.53
N ALA A 295 22.68 26.05 2.25
CA ALA A 295 23.27 26.01 0.91
C ALA A 295 23.70 24.60 0.46
N ALA A 296 23.86 23.66 1.40
CA ALA A 296 24.21 22.27 1.14
C ALA A 296 23.01 21.31 1.17
N VAL A 297 21.85 21.79 1.60
CA VAL A 297 20.61 21.01 1.75
C VAL A 297 19.71 21.27 0.55
N GLY A 298 19.50 20.23 -0.24
CA GLY A 298 18.63 20.22 -1.39
C GLY A 298 18.83 18.93 -2.19
N TYR A 299 17.77 18.16 -2.38
CA TYR A 299 17.79 16.91 -3.16
C TYR A 299 18.34 17.07 -4.57
N ARG A 300 18.30 18.29 -5.12
CA ARG A 300 18.86 18.66 -6.44
C ARG A 300 20.39 18.59 -6.48
N HIS A 301 21.05 18.63 -5.33
CA HIS A 301 22.49 18.41 -5.21
C HIS A 301 22.89 16.94 -5.40
N VAL A 302 21.92 16.01 -5.42
CA VAL A 302 22.14 14.57 -5.54
C VAL A 302 21.93 14.11 -6.98
N HIS A 303 23.01 13.65 -7.61
CA HIS A 303 23.01 13.16 -8.98
C HIS A 303 23.15 11.64 -8.99
N LEU A 304 22.14 10.93 -9.51
CA LEU A 304 22.12 9.47 -9.60
C LEU A 304 22.17 9.06 -11.08
N ASP A 305 23.18 8.27 -11.45
CA ASP A 305 23.37 7.70 -12.78
C ASP A 305 23.85 6.23 -12.71
N ASP A 306 24.16 5.61 -13.85
CA ASP A 306 24.62 4.22 -13.92
C ASP A 306 25.92 3.97 -13.14
N ARG A 307 26.79 4.98 -13.01
CA ARG A 307 28.07 4.89 -12.27
C ARG A 307 27.85 4.96 -10.76
N GLY A 308 26.75 5.55 -10.31
CA GLY A 308 26.39 5.64 -8.91
C GLY A 308 25.82 7.01 -8.53
N VAL A 309 26.17 7.48 -7.33
CA VAL A 309 25.72 8.79 -6.81
C VAL A 309 26.88 9.78 -6.69
N ALA A 310 26.65 11.03 -7.06
CA ALA A 310 27.58 12.14 -6.86
C ALA A 310 26.84 13.36 -6.27
N PHE A 311 27.58 14.22 -5.57
CA PHE A 311 27.08 15.50 -5.05
C PHE A 311 27.78 16.66 -5.75
N ASP A 312 27.03 17.69 -6.13
CA ASP A 312 27.60 18.90 -6.76
C ASP A 312 27.98 19.99 -5.74
N HIS A 313 27.62 19.82 -4.46
CA HIS A 313 28.01 20.71 -3.37
C HIS A 313 28.87 19.95 -2.33
N PRO A 314 30.02 20.51 -1.91
CA PRO A 314 31.02 19.79 -1.10
C PRO A 314 30.54 19.41 0.29
N ALA A 315 29.59 20.16 0.86
CA ALA A 315 29.02 19.90 2.18
C ALA A 315 27.72 19.08 2.14
N THR A 316 27.19 18.71 0.96
CA THR A 316 25.98 17.89 0.88
C THR A 316 26.22 16.52 1.47
N ARG A 317 25.29 16.07 2.32
CA ARG A 317 25.29 14.74 2.92
C ARG A 317 23.86 14.21 2.90
N ILE A 318 23.71 12.92 2.59
CA ILE A 318 22.43 12.22 2.69
C ILE A 318 22.20 11.68 4.10
N GLY A 319 20.93 11.63 4.51
CA GLY A 319 20.44 10.93 5.67
C GLY A 319 19.15 10.19 5.30
N VAL A 320 19.10 8.89 5.57
CA VAL A 320 18.02 7.98 5.21
C VAL A 320 17.01 7.73 6.34
N ALA A 321 17.15 8.38 7.50
CA ALA A 321 16.32 8.12 8.69
C ALA A 321 14.80 8.25 8.46
N GLY A 322 14.37 9.11 7.54
CA GLY A 322 12.96 9.29 7.18
C GLY A 322 12.45 8.37 6.07
N VAL A 323 13.19 7.33 5.68
CA VAL A 323 12.78 6.38 4.62
C VAL A 323 13.31 4.96 4.84
N ALA A 324 14.44 4.81 5.55
CA ALA A 324 15.13 3.54 5.72
C ALA A 324 14.31 2.52 6.50
N LYS A 325 13.52 2.95 7.51
CA LYS A 325 12.69 2.02 8.28
C LYS A 325 11.63 1.41 7.39
N GLY A 326 10.91 2.25 6.65
CA GLY A 326 9.95 1.81 5.64
C GLY A 326 10.57 0.89 4.59
N TRP A 327 11.77 1.19 4.09
CA TRP A 327 12.48 0.32 3.14
C TRP A 327 12.77 -1.08 3.71
N ILE A 328 13.21 -1.15 4.97
CA ILE A 328 13.52 -2.40 5.65
C ILE A 328 12.24 -3.19 5.94
N ILE A 329 11.15 -2.50 6.31
CA ILE A 329 9.82 -3.09 6.45
C ILE A 329 9.38 -3.74 5.13
N ASP A 330 9.48 -3.02 4.01
CA ASP A 330 9.10 -3.56 2.69
C ASP A 330 9.97 -4.76 2.28
N ALA A 331 11.26 -4.74 2.61
CA ALA A 331 12.16 -5.85 2.33
C ALA A 331 11.82 -7.10 3.15
N LEU A 332 11.53 -6.95 4.44
CA LEU A 332 11.11 -8.05 5.29
C LEU A 332 9.72 -8.58 4.90
N TRP A 333 8.79 -7.68 4.60
CA TRP A 333 7.47 -8.05 4.10
C TRP A 333 7.59 -8.88 2.82
N ARG A 334 8.33 -8.41 1.81
CA ARG A 334 8.57 -9.18 0.57
C ARG A 334 9.23 -10.53 0.84
N HIS A 335 10.23 -10.55 1.74
CA HIS A 335 10.93 -11.78 2.12
C HIS A 335 9.97 -12.87 2.59
N LEU A 336 9.00 -12.51 3.44
CA LEU A 336 7.99 -13.41 3.97
C LEU A 336 6.90 -13.75 2.93
N ARG A 337 6.43 -12.77 2.14
CA ARG A 337 5.45 -12.98 1.06
C ARG A 337 5.97 -13.96 0.01
N GLU A 338 7.22 -13.83 -0.41
CA GLU A 338 7.88 -14.73 -1.38
C GLU A 338 8.01 -16.17 -0.86
N ARG A 339 7.83 -16.40 0.44
CA ARG A 339 7.85 -17.72 1.11
C ARG A 339 6.44 -18.27 1.37
N GLY A 340 5.42 -17.60 0.85
CA GLY A 340 4.02 -18.03 0.95
C GLY A 340 3.37 -17.73 2.29
N TRP A 341 3.86 -16.70 3.00
CA TRP A 341 3.15 -16.13 4.15
C TRP A 341 2.24 -15.00 3.64
N GLU A 342 0.93 -15.18 3.75
CA GLU A 342 -0.09 -14.25 3.24
C GLU A 342 -0.59 -13.30 4.34
N ASP A 343 -0.80 -13.85 5.54
CA ASP A 343 -1.38 -13.15 6.68
C ASP A 343 -0.26 -12.70 7.63
N LEU A 344 0.15 -11.43 7.53
CA LEU A 344 1.24 -10.92 8.36
C LEU A 344 1.19 -9.41 8.62
N ILE A 345 1.86 -9.04 9.72
CA ILE A 345 2.18 -7.67 10.11
C ILE A 345 3.69 -7.58 10.28
N VAL A 346 4.32 -6.60 9.65
CA VAL A 346 5.66 -6.14 10.00
C VAL A 346 5.54 -4.76 10.62
N ASN A 347 6.00 -4.58 11.86
CA ASN A 347 6.01 -3.31 12.58
C ASN A 347 7.43 -3.00 13.07
N ILE A 348 7.96 -1.84 12.66
CA ILE A 348 9.23 -1.33 13.17
C ILE A 348 9.03 0.11 13.64
N GLY A 349 9.06 0.31 14.96
CA GLY A 349 8.92 1.63 15.58
C GLY A 349 7.59 2.33 15.34
N GLY A 350 6.52 1.58 15.03
CA GLY A 350 5.19 2.11 14.74
C GLY A 350 4.90 2.31 13.25
N ASP A 351 5.91 2.17 12.38
CA ASP A 351 5.70 2.07 10.93
C ASP A 351 5.40 0.61 10.59
N ILE A 352 4.36 0.39 9.80
CA ILE A 352 3.73 -0.92 9.62
C ILE A 352 3.55 -1.25 8.14
N ARG A 353 3.69 -2.53 7.80
CA ARG A 353 3.19 -3.11 6.56
C ARG A 353 2.36 -4.35 6.88
N THR A 354 1.15 -4.39 6.35
CA THR A 354 0.21 -5.49 6.53
C THR A 354 0.01 -6.28 5.25
N SER A 355 -0.37 -7.55 5.38
CA SER A 355 -0.92 -8.38 4.31
C SER A 355 -1.96 -9.32 4.87
N GLY A 356 -3.05 -9.53 4.15
CA GLY A 356 -4.12 -10.45 4.54
C GLY A 356 -4.81 -10.07 5.86
N ARG A 357 -5.28 -11.08 6.60
CA ARG A 357 -6.19 -10.95 7.75
C ARG A 357 -5.61 -11.59 9.01
N GLN A 358 -6.32 -11.43 10.12
CA GLN A 358 -5.99 -12.14 11.35
C GLN A 358 -6.40 -13.62 11.24
N GLY A 359 -5.90 -14.48 12.14
CA GLY A 359 -6.14 -15.93 12.08
C GLY A 359 -7.59 -16.38 12.23
N ASP A 360 -8.50 -15.50 12.66
CA ASP A 360 -9.95 -15.68 12.70
C ASP A 360 -10.69 -15.06 11.50
N GLY A 361 -9.96 -14.51 10.53
CA GLY A 361 -10.48 -13.81 9.35
C GLY A 361 -10.82 -12.33 9.58
N ALA A 362 -10.65 -11.81 10.81
CA ALA A 362 -10.89 -10.40 11.09
C ALA A 362 -9.90 -9.50 10.32
N PRO A 363 -10.33 -8.30 9.88
CA PRO A 363 -9.40 -7.34 9.31
C PRO A 363 -8.35 -6.93 10.35
N GLN A 364 -7.19 -6.50 9.87
CA GLN A 364 -6.18 -5.96 10.77
C GLN A 364 -6.60 -4.55 11.21
N VAL A 365 -6.29 -4.19 12.45
CA VAL A 365 -6.70 -2.89 13.01
C VAL A 365 -5.47 -2.08 13.38
N PHE A 366 -5.34 -0.90 12.77
CA PHE A 366 -4.34 0.08 13.14
C PHE A 366 -4.94 1.12 14.09
N ARG A 367 -4.24 1.40 15.19
CA ARG A 367 -4.65 2.38 16.20
C ARG A 367 -3.80 3.63 16.08
N ILE A 368 -4.44 4.78 15.95
CA ILE A 368 -3.79 6.07 15.82
C ILE A 368 -3.70 6.70 17.22
N ALA A 369 -2.46 6.88 17.70
CA ALA A 369 -2.20 7.42 19.03
C ALA A 369 -2.48 8.94 19.12
N ASP A 370 -2.82 9.40 20.31
CA ASP A 370 -2.89 10.83 20.63
C ASP A 370 -1.46 11.40 20.77
N PRO A 371 -1.06 12.37 19.92
CA PRO A 371 0.27 12.95 19.98
C PRO A 371 0.55 13.74 21.27
N TRP A 372 -0.47 14.18 22.00
CA TRP A 372 -0.33 14.91 23.26
C TRP A 372 -0.50 14.02 24.50
N HIS A 373 -1.09 12.83 24.35
CA HIS A 373 -1.32 11.87 25.44
C HIS A 373 -0.79 10.47 25.06
N PRO A 374 0.52 10.22 25.20
CA PRO A 374 1.12 8.94 24.85
C PRO A 374 0.44 7.77 25.56
N GLY A 375 -0.03 6.78 24.77
CA GLY A 375 -0.77 5.62 25.26
C GLY A 375 -2.28 5.71 25.08
N GLU A 376 -2.83 6.91 24.79
CA GLU A 376 -4.21 7.08 24.39
C GLU A 376 -4.37 6.93 22.87
N VAL A 377 -5.54 6.45 22.45
CA VAL A 377 -5.89 6.22 21.05
C VAL A 377 -6.95 7.23 20.66
N VAL A 378 -6.68 8.03 19.62
CA VAL A 378 -7.66 8.97 19.07
C VAL A 378 -8.72 8.24 18.28
N THR A 379 -8.28 7.26 17.47
CA THR A 379 -9.16 6.53 16.55
C THR A 379 -8.47 5.26 16.03
N SER A 380 -9.22 4.38 15.38
CA SER A 380 -8.68 3.22 14.65
C SER A 380 -9.20 3.10 13.22
N ILE A 381 -8.48 2.31 12.44
CA ILE A 381 -8.84 1.99 11.06
C ILE A 381 -8.63 0.50 10.81
N GLU A 382 -9.53 -0.09 10.06
CA GLU A 382 -9.34 -1.43 9.51
C GLU A 382 -8.45 -1.31 8.26
N VAL A 383 -7.47 -2.20 8.15
CA VAL A 383 -6.46 -2.19 7.09
C VAL A 383 -6.20 -3.60 6.59
N GLU A 384 -5.96 -3.71 5.29
CA GLU A 384 -5.66 -4.95 4.58
C GLU A 384 -4.70 -4.56 3.44
N ASP A 385 -3.57 -5.27 3.34
CA ASP A 385 -2.52 -5.01 2.33
C ASP A 385 -1.96 -3.57 2.28
N THR A 386 -1.89 -2.92 3.45
CA THR A 386 -1.57 -1.48 3.58
C THR A 386 -0.25 -1.23 4.31
N ALA A 387 0.47 -0.21 3.86
CA ALA A 387 1.65 0.33 4.52
C ALA A 387 1.26 1.62 5.23
N ILE A 388 1.66 1.76 6.49
CA ILE A 388 1.24 2.85 7.37
C ILE A 388 2.47 3.41 8.08
N ALA A 389 2.64 4.73 8.05
CA ALA A 389 3.68 5.40 8.82
C ALA A 389 3.11 6.64 9.50
N THR A 390 3.58 6.94 10.70
CA THR A 390 3.13 8.13 11.46
C THR A 390 4.30 9.03 11.79
N SER A 391 4.20 10.31 11.40
CA SER A 391 5.16 11.35 11.76
C SER A 391 4.53 12.36 12.72
N GLY A 392 5.31 12.79 13.71
CA GLY A 392 4.90 13.80 14.67
C GLY A 392 6.07 14.34 15.48
N ASN A 393 5.89 15.55 16.00
CA ASN A 393 6.93 16.27 16.75
C ASN A 393 6.92 16.00 18.26
N TYR A 394 6.09 15.07 18.74
CA TYR A 394 5.98 14.69 20.16
C TYR A 394 7.04 13.66 20.59
N ALA A 395 7.68 12.97 19.64
CA ALA A 395 8.75 12.03 19.91
C ALA A 395 10.12 12.73 19.88
N ARG A 396 11.01 12.35 20.82
CA ARG A 396 12.42 12.80 20.89
C ARG A 396 12.58 14.33 21.01
N VAL A 397 11.72 14.98 21.79
CA VAL A 397 11.76 16.43 22.04
C VAL A 397 12.90 16.80 22.99
N ARG A 398 13.61 17.89 22.70
CA ARG A 398 14.59 18.53 23.59
C ARG A 398 14.35 20.02 23.68
N GLU A 399 14.66 20.63 24.81
CA GLU A 399 14.57 22.08 24.98
C GLU A 399 15.84 22.75 24.42
N VAL A 400 15.65 23.76 23.56
CA VAL A 400 16.74 24.62 23.03
C VAL A 400 16.32 26.07 23.20
N ALA A 401 17.09 26.85 23.95
CA ALA A 401 16.76 28.25 24.28
C ALA A 401 15.34 28.47 24.82
N GLY A 402 14.78 27.50 25.56
CA GLY A 402 13.43 27.55 26.12
C GLY A 402 12.31 27.07 25.20
N GLU A 403 12.62 26.62 23.97
CA GLU A 403 11.63 26.09 23.03
C GLU A 403 11.76 24.55 22.89
N PRO A 404 10.64 23.80 22.85
CA PRO A 404 10.66 22.37 22.59
C PRO A 404 10.92 22.09 21.11
N ILE A 405 12.03 21.42 20.82
CA ILE A 405 12.48 21.07 19.47
C ILE A 405 12.38 19.56 19.28
N GLY A 406 11.53 19.14 18.35
CA GLY A 406 11.43 17.75 17.89
C GLY A 406 12.56 17.37 16.93
N HIS A 407 12.55 16.11 16.48
CA HIS A 407 13.57 15.58 15.58
C HIS A 407 13.29 15.83 14.08
N ILE A 408 12.09 16.29 13.74
CA ILE A 408 11.72 16.65 12.35
C ILE A 408 11.99 18.14 12.13
N LEU A 409 12.68 18.45 11.04
CA LEU A 409 13.06 19.80 10.64
C LEU A 409 12.55 20.07 9.22
N ASP A 410 12.15 21.31 8.95
CA ASP A 410 11.85 21.76 7.59
C ASP A 410 13.18 22.10 6.89
N PRO A 411 13.65 21.29 5.92
CA PRO A 411 14.92 21.52 5.24
C PRO A 411 14.92 22.78 4.36
N ARG A 412 13.75 23.39 4.08
CA ARG A 412 13.62 24.63 3.30
C ARG A 412 13.90 25.87 4.16
N THR A 413 13.60 25.78 5.45
CA THR A 413 13.78 26.90 6.39
C THR A 413 14.90 26.66 7.39
N GLY A 414 15.30 25.40 7.56
CA GLY A 414 16.27 24.97 8.55
C GLY A 414 15.73 24.98 9.98
N ARG A 415 14.41 25.04 10.18
CA ARG A 415 13.77 25.16 11.49
C ARG A 415 12.73 24.07 11.70
N PRO A 416 12.29 23.81 12.94
CA PRO A 416 11.15 22.92 13.18
C PRO A 416 9.91 23.39 12.41
N PRO A 417 9.09 22.47 11.90
CA PRO A 417 7.85 22.83 11.23
C PRO A 417 6.85 23.47 12.21
N ALA A 418 5.95 24.31 11.70
CA ALA A 418 4.94 25.00 12.51
C ALA A 418 3.79 24.10 12.99
N PHE A 419 3.61 22.93 12.36
CA PHE A 419 2.52 22.02 12.70
C PHE A 419 2.80 21.29 14.02
N ASP A 420 1.89 21.45 14.98
CA ASP A 420 1.86 20.74 16.26
C ASP A 420 0.74 19.68 16.21
N GLY A 421 1.12 18.40 16.13
CA GLY A 421 0.21 17.27 15.94
C GLY A 421 0.89 16.03 15.36
N SER A 422 0.13 15.24 14.61
CA SER A 422 0.66 14.08 13.87
C SER A 422 0.00 13.94 12.50
N VAL A 423 0.69 13.24 11.60
CA VAL A 423 0.15 12.75 10.34
C VAL A 423 0.43 11.26 10.23
N THR A 424 -0.61 10.48 9.96
CA THR A 424 -0.53 9.07 9.58
C THR A 424 -0.76 8.99 8.08
N VAL A 425 0.14 8.32 7.37
CA VAL A 425 0.10 8.11 5.92
C VAL A 425 -0.17 6.65 5.65
N LEU A 426 -1.10 6.36 4.73
CA LEU A 426 -1.40 5.03 4.25
C LEU A 426 -1.12 4.96 2.75
N THR A 427 -0.37 3.94 2.32
CA THR A 427 -0.10 3.66 0.91
C THR A 427 0.28 2.19 0.70
N ARG A 428 0.78 1.83 -0.48
CA ARG A 428 1.18 0.45 -0.81
C ARG A 428 2.60 0.08 -0.39
N ASP A 429 3.47 1.04 -0.12
CA ASP A 429 4.88 0.78 0.17
C ASP A 429 5.27 1.52 1.46
N ALA A 430 5.88 0.82 2.41
CA ALA A 430 6.25 1.39 3.71
C ALA A 430 7.36 2.44 3.57
N ALA A 431 8.30 2.27 2.63
CA ALA A 431 9.29 3.30 2.32
C ALA A 431 8.65 4.62 1.88
N MET A 432 7.61 4.52 1.05
CA MET A 432 6.85 5.67 0.57
C MET A 432 6.04 6.29 1.71
N ALA A 433 5.40 5.47 2.55
CA ALA A 433 4.67 5.93 3.72
C ALA A 433 5.57 6.72 4.70
N ASP A 434 6.75 6.19 5.06
CA ASP A 434 7.71 6.81 6.00
C ASP A 434 8.18 8.19 5.49
N ALA A 435 8.59 8.24 4.22
CA ALA A 435 9.07 9.47 3.58
C ALA A 435 7.97 10.51 3.40
N LEU A 436 6.78 10.10 2.94
CA LEU A 436 5.64 10.99 2.79
C LEU A 436 5.14 11.47 4.16
N ALA A 437 5.11 10.63 5.19
CA ALA A 437 4.70 11.06 6.53
C ALA A 437 5.58 12.21 7.02
N THR A 438 6.89 12.10 6.83
CA THR A 438 7.83 13.18 7.19
C THR A 438 7.56 14.45 6.37
N GLY A 439 7.48 14.34 5.04
CA GLY A 439 7.28 15.50 4.17
C GLY A 439 5.93 16.19 4.36
N LEU A 440 4.86 15.41 4.51
CA LEU A 440 3.51 15.89 4.75
C LEU A 440 3.39 16.55 6.14
N PHE A 441 4.06 16.01 7.16
CA PHE A 441 4.14 16.66 8.46
C PHE A 441 4.74 18.07 8.36
N VAL A 442 5.83 18.20 7.59
CA VAL A 442 6.49 19.50 7.33
C VAL A 442 5.62 20.44 6.50
N MET A 443 4.88 19.93 5.51
CA MET A 443 3.94 20.72 4.71
C MET A 443 2.75 21.23 5.53
N GLY A 444 2.35 20.50 6.56
CA GLY A 444 1.16 20.77 7.36
C GLY A 444 -0.14 20.32 6.67
N PRO A 445 -1.27 20.35 7.41
CA PRO A 445 -2.49 19.64 7.02
C PRO A 445 -3.13 20.15 5.72
N ASP A 446 -3.15 21.47 5.47
CA ASP A 446 -3.80 22.01 4.27
C ASP A 446 -3.09 21.61 2.98
N ALA A 447 -1.77 21.84 2.93
CA ALA A 447 -0.96 21.49 1.78
C ALA A 447 -0.84 19.96 1.61
N GLY A 448 -0.73 19.23 2.73
CA GLY A 448 -0.63 17.78 2.69
C GLY A 448 -1.92 17.08 2.24
N LEU A 449 -3.09 17.52 2.71
CA LEU A 449 -4.37 17.01 2.22
C LEU A 449 -4.58 17.33 0.73
N ALA A 450 -4.15 18.51 0.28
CA ALA A 450 -4.22 18.88 -1.13
C ALA A 450 -3.34 17.97 -2.01
N LEU A 451 -2.13 17.63 -1.54
CA LEU A 451 -1.24 16.69 -2.22
C LEU A 451 -1.82 15.27 -2.24
N ALA A 452 -2.33 14.78 -1.10
CA ALA A 452 -2.93 13.46 -0.99
C ALA A 452 -4.13 13.29 -1.94
N ARG A 453 -5.02 14.28 -2.02
CA ARG A 453 -6.18 14.28 -2.94
C ARG A 453 -5.79 14.23 -4.43
N GLN A 454 -4.58 14.66 -4.77
CA GLN A 454 -4.06 14.63 -6.15
C GLN A 454 -3.23 13.38 -6.45
N THR A 455 -2.98 12.54 -5.44
CA THR A 455 -2.09 11.38 -5.52
C THR A 455 -2.89 10.09 -5.33
N PRO A 456 -3.22 9.36 -6.39
CA PRO A 456 -3.97 8.11 -6.29
C PRO A 456 -3.26 7.09 -5.39
N GLY A 457 -4.00 6.49 -4.45
CA GLY A 457 -3.46 5.49 -3.52
C GLY A 457 -2.62 6.07 -2.36
N LEU A 458 -2.69 7.38 -2.14
CA LEU A 458 -2.18 8.05 -0.96
C LEU A 458 -3.34 8.51 -0.09
N GLU A 459 -3.48 7.92 1.09
CA GLU A 459 -4.42 8.36 2.10
C GLU A 459 -3.70 8.91 3.32
N VAL A 460 -4.30 9.90 3.98
CA VAL A 460 -3.67 10.59 5.11
C VAL A 460 -4.69 10.91 6.18
N ILE A 461 -4.28 10.82 7.44
CA ILE A 461 -5.03 11.23 8.62
C ILE A 461 -4.15 12.17 9.43
N TYR A 462 -4.60 13.41 9.60
CA TYR A 462 -4.00 14.40 10.49
C TYR A 462 -4.73 14.42 11.82
N VAL A 463 -3.97 14.31 12.91
CA VAL A 463 -4.46 14.63 14.25
C VAL A 463 -4.04 16.07 14.57
N THR A 464 -5.03 16.95 14.71
CA THR A 464 -4.82 18.36 15.10
C THR A 464 -5.48 18.61 16.45
N ARG A 465 -5.08 19.67 17.17
CA ARG A 465 -5.67 20.01 18.47
C ARG A 465 -7.19 20.20 18.44
N SER A 466 -7.72 20.60 17.28
CA SER A 466 -9.14 20.88 17.10
C SER A 466 -9.95 19.70 16.58
N ALA A 467 -9.36 18.85 15.73
CA ALA A 467 -10.08 17.81 15.00
C ALA A 467 -9.15 16.81 14.29
N LEU A 468 -9.69 15.66 13.91
CA LEU A 468 -9.15 14.82 12.85
C LEU A 468 -9.44 15.44 11.48
N ARG A 469 -8.47 15.38 10.57
CA ARG A 469 -8.67 15.74 9.16
C ARG A 469 -8.12 14.63 8.28
N SER A 470 -8.87 14.18 7.29
CA SER A 470 -8.51 12.98 6.55
C SER A 470 -8.90 13.06 5.07
N THR A 471 -8.25 12.23 4.25
CA THR A 471 -8.74 11.89 2.90
C THR A 471 -9.67 10.67 2.89
N LEU A 472 -9.66 9.87 3.96
CA LEU A 472 -10.60 8.75 4.10
C LEU A 472 -12.01 9.28 4.29
N SER A 473 -12.98 8.64 3.63
CA SER A 473 -14.39 8.98 3.77
C SER A 473 -14.95 8.64 5.16
N GLU A 474 -14.38 7.63 5.82
CA GLU A 474 -14.80 7.16 7.15
C GLU A 474 -13.60 6.73 7.99
N VAL A 475 -13.69 6.89 9.31
CA VAL A 475 -12.74 6.39 10.31
C VAL A 475 -13.55 5.91 11.52
N ASP A 476 -13.24 4.71 12.06
CA ASP A 476 -14.07 4.01 13.07
C ASP A 476 -15.56 3.88 12.68
N GLY A 477 -15.85 3.69 11.39
CA GLY A 477 -17.23 3.63 10.88
C GLY A 477 -18.01 4.95 11.02
N ARG A 478 -17.32 6.06 11.29
CA ARG A 478 -17.91 7.40 11.34
C ARG A 478 -17.48 8.20 10.12
N PRO A 479 -18.42 8.83 9.38
CA PRO A 479 -18.07 9.71 8.28
C PRO A 479 -17.29 10.92 8.80
N LEU A 480 -16.17 11.23 8.15
CA LEU A 480 -15.42 12.45 8.41
C LEU A 480 -15.93 13.58 7.50
N PRO A 481 -16.04 14.83 8.00
CA PRO A 481 -16.33 15.96 7.14
C PRO A 481 -15.18 16.15 6.14
N LEU A 482 -15.48 16.04 4.84
CA LEU A 482 -14.53 16.22 3.73
C LEU A 482 -14.00 17.66 3.62
#